data_AF-A0A9W7FR44-F1
#
_entry.id   AF-A0A9W7FR44-F1
#
_cell.length_a   1.000
_cell.length_b   1.000
_cell.length_c   1.000
_cell.angle_alpha   90.00
_cell.angle_beta   90.00
_cell.angle_gamma   90.00
#
_symmetry.space_group_name_H-M   'P 1'
#
loop_
_entity.id
_entity.type
_entity.pdbx_description
1 polymer ?
#
loop_
_entity_poly.entity_id
_entity_poly.type
_entity_poly.pdbx_seq_one_letter_code
_entity_poly.pdbx_strand_id
1 'polypeptide(L)'
;MNSFSLTLLLLLSILAISTGFTAPASFVARSNARTTSPLSTFTPPATPSPLILKMSETEFDDMTWEGEYPPSKVLGPIMSKMPSGLLGLLSALSLGLCVYSCAQSGVLQQEPGAMSSGSWVKWYYVLGGFGGPMAWGMHVASWIQRKNGM
;
A
#
# COMPACT_ATOMS: atom_id res chain seq x y z
N MET A 1 -23.96 -7.99 21.16
CA MET A 1 -23.99 -7.33 19.84
C MET A 1 -24.13 -8.41 18.77
N ASN A 2 -25.21 -8.39 18.01
CA ASN A 2 -25.52 -9.46 17.06
C ASN A 2 -24.55 -9.37 15.88
N SER A 3 -24.03 -10.51 15.39
CA SER A 3 -23.09 -10.57 14.26
C SER A 3 -23.55 -9.74 13.05
N PHE A 4 -24.87 -9.72 12.81
CA PHE A 4 -25.52 -8.93 11.77
C PHE A 4 -25.26 -7.41 11.88
N SER A 5 -25.24 -6.88 13.11
CA SER A 5 -25.01 -5.45 13.37
C SER A 5 -23.56 -5.04 13.11
N LEU A 6 -22.62 -5.95 13.34
CA LEU A 6 -21.19 -5.70 13.17
C LEU A 6 -20.80 -5.77 11.69
N THR A 7 -21.35 -6.73 10.93
CA THR A 7 -21.20 -6.81 9.48
C THR A 7 -21.81 -5.60 8.77
N LEU A 8 -22.97 -5.12 9.23
CA LEU A 8 -23.62 -3.93 8.69
C LEU A 8 -22.77 -2.66 8.92
N LEU A 9 -22.24 -2.46 10.13
CA LEU A 9 -21.35 -1.33 10.43
C LEU A 9 -20.06 -1.36 9.59
N LEU A 10 -19.55 -2.56 9.32
CA LEU A 10 -18.33 -2.75 8.53
C LEU A 10 -18.57 -2.51 7.04
N LEU A 11 -19.73 -2.92 6.51
CA LEU A 11 -20.15 -2.58 5.15
C LEU A 11 -20.40 -1.07 5.00
N LEU A 12 -21.06 -0.44 5.98
CA LEU A 12 -21.31 0.99 5.97
C LEU A 12 -20.02 1.81 6.07
N SER A 13 -19.04 1.37 6.86
CA SER A 13 -17.75 2.04 6.94
C SER A 13 -16.94 1.90 5.64
N ILE A 14 -16.92 0.71 5.02
CA ILE A 14 -16.28 0.51 3.71
C ILE A 14 -16.96 1.38 2.65
N LEU A 15 -18.29 1.44 2.63
CA LEU A 15 -19.04 2.25 1.67
C LEU A 15 -18.76 3.75 1.85
N ALA A 16 -18.77 4.25 3.09
CA ALA A 16 -18.46 5.65 3.39
C ALA A 16 -17.02 6.03 3.01
N ILE A 17 -16.05 5.14 3.26
CA ILE A 17 -14.65 5.37 2.87
C ILE A 17 -14.53 5.39 1.35
N SER A 18 -15.20 4.47 0.65
CA SER A 18 -15.12 4.38 -0.82
C SER A 18 -15.66 5.61 -1.55
N THR A 19 -16.69 6.29 -1.01
CA THR A 19 -17.21 7.55 -1.58
C THR A 19 -16.24 8.73 -1.47
N GLY A 20 -15.28 8.68 -0.54
CA GLY A 20 -14.23 9.70 -0.42
C GLY A 20 -13.13 9.59 -1.48
N PHE A 21 -13.02 8.45 -2.16
CA PHE A 21 -12.03 8.22 -3.22
C PHE A 21 -12.56 8.52 -4.62
N THR A 22 -13.87 8.69 -4.78
CA THR A 22 -14.50 9.15 -6.02
C THR A 22 -14.75 10.66 -5.98
N ALA A 23 -13.70 11.48 -6.17
CA ALA A 23 -13.84 12.90 -6.46
C ALA A 23 -13.36 13.18 -7.90
N PRO A 24 -14.10 14.00 -8.68
CA PRO A 24 -13.96 14.07 -10.13
C PRO A 24 -12.64 14.71 -10.56
N ALA A 25 -12.06 14.14 -11.61
CA ALA A 25 -10.90 14.63 -12.32
C ALA A 25 -11.12 16.06 -12.82
N SER A 26 -10.64 17.04 -12.07
CA SER A 26 -10.44 18.40 -12.58
C SER A 26 -9.48 19.16 -11.68
N PHE A 27 -8.18 18.96 -11.90
CA PHE A 27 -7.21 20.01 -11.58
C PHE A 27 -6.34 20.28 -12.80
N VAL A 28 -6.53 21.49 -13.30
CA VAL A 28 -5.90 22.08 -14.48
C VAL A 28 -4.39 22.12 -14.32
N ALA A 29 -3.68 21.51 -15.28
CA ALA A 29 -2.23 21.61 -15.40
C ALA A 29 -1.83 23.06 -15.73
N ARG A 30 -1.16 23.74 -14.79
CA ARG A 30 -0.38 24.94 -15.08
C ARG A 30 1.08 24.55 -15.22
N SER A 31 1.53 24.41 -16.47
CA SER A 31 2.92 24.25 -16.87
C SER A 31 3.78 25.40 -16.34
N ASN A 32 4.91 25.08 -15.70
CA ASN A 32 5.96 26.08 -15.47
C ASN A 32 7.25 25.59 -16.13
N ALA A 33 7.60 26.23 -17.24
CA ALA A 33 8.88 26.09 -17.91
C ALA A 33 9.95 26.89 -17.14
N ARG A 34 11.13 26.30 -16.87
CA ARG A 34 12.36 27.07 -16.61
C ARG A 34 13.66 26.26 -16.77
N THR A 35 14.23 26.35 -17.96
CA THR A 35 15.57 26.91 -18.28
C THR A 35 16.83 26.54 -17.43
N THR A 36 17.83 25.97 -18.15
CA THR A 36 19.32 26.06 -18.09
C THR A 36 20.20 25.28 -17.08
N SER A 37 20.90 24.24 -17.61
CA SER A 37 22.37 23.90 -17.67
C SER A 37 23.36 24.22 -16.51
N PRO A 38 24.62 23.65 -16.46
CA PRO A 38 25.27 22.60 -17.29
C PRO A 38 26.17 21.55 -16.56
N LEU A 39 26.47 20.46 -17.28
CA LEU A 39 27.77 19.73 -17.44
C LEU A 39 28.71 19.44 -16.25
N SER A 40 29.02 18.15 -16.03
CA SER A 40 30.38 17.71 -15.68
C SER A 40 30.66 16.30 -16.19
N THR A 41 31.52 16.24 -17.22
CA THR A 41 32.20 15.07 -17.75
C THR A 41 33.23 14.58 -16.75
N PHE A 42 33.24 13.28 -16.43
CA PHE A 42 34.44 12.60 -15.92
C PHE A 42 34.50 11.17 -16.44
N THR A 43 35.59 10.84 -17.13
CA THR A 43 35.90 9.52 -17.71
C THR A 43 37.10 8.93 -16.96
N PRO A 44 37.09 7.63 -16.63
CA PRO A 44 38.35 6.88 -16.61
C PRO A 44 38.28 5.53 -17.36
N PRO A 45 39.45 4.90 -17.65
CA PRO A 45 39.64 4.01 -18.80
C PRO A 45 39.70 2.50 -18.50
N ALA A 46 39.41 1.73 -19.56
CA ALA A 46 39.78 0.35 -19.96
C ALA A 46 40.24 -0.72 -18.93
N THR A 47 39.57 -1.88 -19.07
CA THR A 47 39.69 -3.26 -18.53
C THR A 47 41.10 -3.92 -18.63
N PRO A 48 41.42 -5.00 -17.87
CA PRO A 48 40.96 -6.37 -18.21
C PRO A 48 40.75 -7.40 -17.05
N SER A 49 40.01 -8.47 -17.42
CA SER A 49 40.14 -9.89 -16.97
C SER A 49 39.23 -10.48 -15.86
N PRO A 50 38.88 -11.80 -15.97
CA PRO A 50 37.49 -12.22 -15.96
C PRO A 50 37.20 -13.34 -14.94
N LEU A 51 36.59 -13.01 -13.81
CA LEU A 51 35.83 -13.96 -13.00
C LEU A 51 34.88 -13.21 -12.07
N ILE A 52 34.14 -12.26 -12.63
CA ILE A 52 33.03 -11.64 -11.93
C ILE A 52 31.82 -12.53 -12.18
N LEU A 53 31.42 -13.25 -11.13
CA LEU A 53 30.04 -13.70 -10.94
C LEU A 53 29.14 -12.61 -11.51
N LYS A 54 28.41 -12.91 -12.59
CA LYS A 54 27.27 -12.12 -13.05
C LYS A 54 26.23 -12.11 -11.92
N MET A 55 26.47 -11.33 -10.87
CA MET A 55 25.39 -10.52 -10.34
C MET A 55 25.01 -9.65 -11.52
N SER A 56 23.94 -10.05 -12.21
CA SER A 56 23.16 -9.11 -12.99
C SER A 56 23.02 -7.88 -12.11
N GLU A 57 23.70 -6.82 -12.54
CA GLU A 57 23.57 -5.45 -12.09
C GLU A 57 22.10 -5.24 -11.81
N THR A 58 21.78 -5.45 -10.54
CA THR A 58 20.42 -5.41 -10.05
C THR A 58 20.06 -3.96 -10.23
N GLU A 59 18.92 -3.73 -10.86
CA GLU A 59 18.24 -2.45 -10.99
C GLU A 59 18.12 -1.77 -9.62
N PHE A 60 19.23 -1.25 -9.09
CA PHE A 60 19.26 -0.15 -8.15
C PHE A 60 18.96 1.09 -8.98
N ASP A 61 17.76 1.09 -9.56
CA ASP A 61 17.12 2.30 -10.03
C ASP A 61 17.17 3.25 -8.84
N ASP A 62 17.81 4.41 -9.03
CA ASP A 62 17.92 5.42 -8.01
C ASP A 62 16.52 5.70 -7.42
N MET A 63 16.32 5.35 -6.14
CA MET A 63 15.05 5.51 -5.43
C MET A 63 14.95 6.87 -4.73
N THR A 64 15.98 7.70 -4.84
CA THR A 64 15.89 9.08 -4.41
C THR A 64 14.86 9.81 -5.26
N TRP A 65 14.14 10.71 -4.62
CA TRP A 65 13.15 11.53 -5.29
C TRP A 65 13.15 12.91 -4.64
N GLU A 66 12.95 13.92 -5.47
CA GLU A 66 12.88 15.32 -5.06
C GLU A 66 11.44 15.81 -5.30
N GLY A 67 10.90 16.63 -4.40
CA GLY A 67 9.55 17.22 -4.52
C GLY A 67 8.59 16.85 -3.39
N GLU A 68 7.27 16.79 -3.67
CA GLU A 68 6.21 16.52 -2.67
C GLU A 68 5.75 15.05 -2.62
N TYR A 69 5.84 14.29 -3.72
CA TYR A 69 5.45 12.88 -3.78
C TYR A 69 6.46 12.02 -4.55
N PRO A 70 6.65 10.74 -4.14
CA PRO A 70 7.57 9.84 -4.82
C PRO A 70 7.01 9.34 -6.16
N PRO A 71 7.90 8.97 -7.10
CA PRO A 71 7.50 8.36 -8.37
C PRO A 71 6.96 6.93 -8.14
N SER A 72 6.03 6.48 -8.99
CA SER A 72 5.36 5.17 -8.87
C SER A 72 6.31 3.97 -8.81
N LYS A 73 7.57 4.08 -9.26
CA LYS A 73 8.58 3.01 -9.18
C LYS A 73 8.89 2.54 -7.75
N VAL A 74 8.71 3.41 -6.75
CA VAL A 74 8.93 3.04 -5.33
C VAL A 74 7.91 2.03 -4.81
N LEU A 75 6.78 1.87 -5.51
CA LEU A 75 5.74 0.90 -5.18
C LEU A 75 6.07 -0.53 -5.66
N GLY A 76 7.22 -0.69 -6.32
CA GLY A 76 7.63 -1.96 -6.91
C GLY A 76 6.88 -2.29 -8.21
N PRO A 77 7.21 -3.43 -8.83
CA PRO A 77 6.82 -3.73 -10.21
C PRO A 77 5.31 -3.95 -10.43
N ILE A 78 4.57 -4.28 -9.35
CA ILE A 78 3.15 -4.64 -9.41
C ILE A 78 2.28 -3.43 -9.05
N MET A 79 2.50 -2.81 -7.88
CA MET A 79 1.65 -1.71 -7.42
C MET A 79 1.86 -0.43 -8.23
N SER A 80 3.02 -0.25 -8.88
CA SER A 80 3.29 0.84 -9.81
C SER A 80 2.36 0.88 -11.03
N LYS A 81 1.72 -0.23 -11.39
CA LYS A 81 0.82 -0.34 -12.55
C LYS A 81 -0.66 -0.34 -12.16
N MET A 82 -0.98 -0.41 -10.87
CA MET A 82 -2.37 -0.45 -10.42
C MET A 82 -2.95 0.97 -10.28
N PRO A 83 -4.21 1.20 -10.70
CA PRO A 83 -4.84 2.51 -10.57
C PRO A 83 -5.11 2.84 -9.10
N SER A 84 -5.09 4.14 -8.78
CA SER A 84 -5.22 4.61 -7.39
C SER A 84 -6.54 4.17 -6.73
N GLY A 85 -7.64 4.20 -7.47
CA GLY A 85 -8.96 3.79 -6.97
C GLY A 85 -9.03 2.32 -6.56
N LEU A 86 -8.37 1.42 -7.30
CA LEU A 86 -8.34 -0.01 -6.97
C LEU A 86 -7.55 -0.26 -5.68
N LEU A 87 -6.37 0.37 -5.55
CA LEU A 87 -5.55 0.29 -4.34
C LEU A 87 -6.29 0.85 -3.10
N GLY A 88 -7.03 1.95 -3.27
CA GLY A 88 -7.85 2.53 -2.21
C GLY A 88 -8.97 1.61 -1.75
N LEU A 89 -9.66 0.96 -2.69
CA LEU A 89 -10.71 -0.02 -2.37
C LEU A 89 -10.14 -1.25 -1.64
N LEU A 90 -9.03 -1.80 -2.15
CA LEU A 90 -8.35 -2.95 -1.53
C LEU A 90 -7.85 -2.62 -0.12
N SER A 91 -7.33 -1.40 0.08
CA SER A 91 -6.98 -0.89 1.41
C SER A 91 -8.18 -0.90 2.36
N ALA A 92 -9.33 -0.38 1.93
CA ALA A 92 -10.53 -0.34 2.76
C ALA A 92 -11.05 -1.74 3.10
N LEU A 93 -11.02 -2.68 2.15
CA LEU A 93 -11.37 -4.07 2.38
C LEU A 93 -10.42 -4.74 3.38
N SER A 94 -9.11 -4.52 3.23
CA SER A 94 -8.09 -5.06 4.14
C SER A 94 -8.25 -4.52 5.56
N LEU A 95 -8.56 -3.22 5.70
CA LEU A 95 -8.85 -2.60 7.00
C LEU A 95 -10.11 -3.19 7.62
N GLY A 96 -11.18 -3.35 6.82
CA GLY A 96 -12.42 -3.97 7.27
C GLY A 96 -12.19 -5.40 7.77
N LEU A 97 -11.44 -6.21 7.04
CA LEU A 97 -11.13 -7.57 7.45
C LEU A 97 -10.30 -7.62 8.75
N CYS A 98 -9.37 -6.68 8.91
CA CYS A 98 -8.59 -6.53 10.15
C CYS A 98 -9.48 -6.18 11.34
N VAL A 99 -10.34 -5.17 11.21
CA VAL A 99 -11.26 -4.76 12.28
C VAL A 99 -12.22 -5.89 12.65
N TYR A 100 -12.79 -6.58 11.65
CA TYR A 100 -13.65 -7.73 11.88
C TYR A 100 -12.93 -8.83 12.67
N SER A 101 -11.71 -9.16 12.26
CA SER A 101 -10.93 -10.24 12.85
C SER A 101 -10.49 -9.94 14.29
N CYS A 102 -10.09 -8.70 14.56
CA CYS A 102 -9.79 -8.24 15.92
C CYS A 102 -11.04 -8.26 16.82
N ALA A 103 -12.18 -7.77 16.31
CA ALA A 103 -13.43 -7.76 17.06
C ALA A 103 -13.91 -9.19 17.39
N GLN A 104 -13.89 -10.10 16.42
CA GLN A 104 -14.30 -11.50 16.65
C GLN A 104 -13.34 -12.25 17.57
N SER A 105 -12.03 -11.99 17.46
CA SER A 105 -11.06 -12.54 18.41
C SER A 105 -11.35 -12.07 19.83
N GLY A 106 -11.74 -10.80 20.01
CA GLY A 106 -12.15 -10.25 21.29
C GLY A 106 -13.40 -10.93 21.88
N VAL A 107 -14.37 -11.29 21.04
CA VAL A 107 -15.55 -12.05 21.49
C VAL A 107 -15.16 -13.46 21.92
N LEU A 108 -14.30 -14.16 21.16
CA LEU A 108 -13.83 -15.50 21.52
C LEU A 108 -13.02 -15.52 22.82
N GLN A 109 -12.31 -14.45 23.14
CA GLN A 109 -11.61 -14.33 24.43
C GLN A 109 -12.57 -14.24 25.63
N GLN A 110 -13.81 -13.79 25.42
CA GLN A 110 -14.84 -13.71 26.46
C GLN A 110 -15.52 -15.05 26.73
N GLU A 111 -15.33 -16.07 25.88
CA GLU A 111 -15.94 -17.37 26.07
C GLU A 111 -15.32 -18.13 27.26
N PRO A 112 -16.15 -18.77 28.12
CA PRO A 112 -15.66 -19.52 29.27
C PRO A 112 -14.69 -20.63 28.86
N GLY A 113 -13.47 -20.61 29.40
CA GLY A 113 -12.45 -21.62 29.11
C GLY A 113 -11.71 -21.44 27.79
N ALA A 114 -12.05 -20.44 26.97
CA ALA A 114 -11.36 -20.19 25.71
C ALA A 114 -9.95 -19.65 25.94
N MET A 115 -9.76 -18.74 26.90
CA MET A 115 -8.46 -18.17 27.26
C MET A 115 -7.49 -19.20 27.85
N SER A 116 -7.98 -20.13 28.66
CA SER A 116 -7.14 -21.17 29.28
C SER A 116 -6.72 -22.27 28.30
N SER A 117 -7.58 -22.58 27.33
CA SER A 117 -7.30 -23.59 26.29
C SER A 117 -6.59 -23.03 25.05
N GLY A 118 -6.51 -21.70 24.91
CA GLY A 118 -6.00 -21.04 23.69
C GLY A 118 -6.91 -21.22 22.47
N SER A 119 -8.10 -21.78 22.64
CA SER A 119 -9.02 -22.11 21.54
C SER A 119 -9.61 -20.88 20.83
N TRP A 120 -9.48 -19.69 21.44
CA TRP A 120 -9.83 -18.40 20.87
C TRP A 120 -8.92 -17.98 19.70
N VAL A 121 -7.71 -18.54 19.60
CA VAL A 121 -6.79 -18.25 18.51
C VAL A 121 -7.23 -19.01 17.27
N LYS A 122 -7.80 -18.30 16.30
CA LYS A 122 -8.19 -18.84 15.00
C LYS A 122 -7.27 -18.31 13.92
N TRP A 123 -6.69 -19.20 13.11
CA TRP A 123 -5.73 -18.83 12.06
C TRP A 123 -6.30 -17.80 11.08
N TYR A 124 -7.58 -17.87 10.75
CA TYR A 124 -8.24 -16.92 9.84
C TYR A 124 -8.40 -15.53 10.45
N TYR A 125 -8.60 -15.42 11.77
CA TYR A 125 -8.60 -14.12 12.44
C TYR A 125 -7.19 -13.55 12.61
N VAL A 126 -6.19 -14.42 12.77
CA VAL A 126 -4.77 -14.01 12.76
C VAL A 126 -4.38 -13.46 11.38
N LEU A 127 -4.73 -14.17 10.30
CA LEU A 127 -4.52 -13.69 8.92
C LEU A 127 -5.25 -12.40 8.63
N GLY A 128 -6.50 -12.27 9.09
CA GLY A 128 -7.25 -11.02 8.96
C GLY A 128 -6.59 -9.87 9.72
N GLY A 129 -5.98 -10.13 10.88
CA GLY A 129 -5.19 -9.14 11.63
C GLY A 129 -3.96 -8.62 10.87
N PHE A 130 -3.30 -9.47 10.07
CA PHE A 130 -2.23 -9.03 9.15
C PHE A 130 -2.74 -8.12 8.01
N GLY A 131 -4.07 -8.02 7.83
CA GLY A 131 -4.69 -7.04 6.95
C GLY A 131 -4.47 -5.59 7.38
N GLY A 132 -4.13 -5.30 8.64
CA GLY A 132 -3.87 -3.94 9.13
C GLY A 132 -2.68 -3.26 8.44
N PRO A 133 -1.46 -3.82 8.54
CA PRO A 133 -0.28 -3.31 7.83
C PRO A 133 -0.48 -3.24 6.30
N MET A 134 -1.18 -4.23 5.73
CA MET A 134 -1.51 -4.26 4.30
C MET A 134 -2.46 -3.13 3.91
N ALA A 135 -3.47 -2.83 4.72
CA ALA A 135 -4.38 -1.71 4.48
C ALA A 135 -3.62 -0.39 4.45
N TRP A 136 -2.74 -0.16 5.44
CA TRP A 136 -1.92 1.05 5.47
C TRP A 136 -1.02 1.16 4.24
N GLY A 137 -0.32 0.08 3.87
CA GLY A 137 0.54 0.06 2.69
C GLY A 137 -0.21 0.35 1.39
N MET A 138 -1.37 -0.28 1.19
CA MET A 138 -2.21 -0.05 0.01
C MET A 138 -2.84 1.35 0.00
N HIS A 139 -3.19 1.90 1.17
CA HIS A 139 -3.65 3.28 1.28
C HIS A 139 -2.57 4.26 0.84
N VAL A 140 -1.34 4.12 1.35
CA VAL A 140 -0.19 4.95 0.96
C VAL A 140 0.09 4.79 -0.53
N ALA A 141 0.07 3.56 -1.05
CA ALA A 141 0.23 3.31 -2.48
C ALA A 141 -0.87 3.98 -3.33
N SER A 142 -2.12 3.96 -2.87
CA SER A 142 -3.23 4.65 -3.55
C SER A 142 -3.01 6.16 -3.62
N TRP A 143 -2.47 6.77 -2.56
CA TRP A 143 -2.14 8.19 -2.52
C TRP A 143 -0.99 8.52 -3.48
N ILE A 144 0.07 7.70 -3.51
CA ILE A 144 1.20 7.85 -4.44
C ILE A 144 0.70 7.77 -5.90
N GLN A 145 -0.12 6.78 -6.23
CA GLN A 145 -0.67 6.64 -7.58
C GLN A 145 -1.57 7.83 -7.97
N ARG A 146 -2.40 8.30 -7.05
CA ARG A 146 -3.26 9.48 -7.30
C ARG A 146 -2.44 10.74 -7.57
N LYS A 147 -1.33 10.94 -6.85
CA LYS A 147 -0.42 12.08 -7.08
C LYS A 147 0.33 11.97 -8.40
N ASN A 148 0.65 10.75 -8.83
CA ASN A 148 1.28 10.46 -10.13
C ASN A 148 0.29 10.44 -11.32
N GLY A 149 -1.01 10.75 -11.09
CA GLY A 149 -2.01 10.84 -12.16
C GLY A 149 -2.59 9.49 -12.62
N MET A 150 -2.51 8.47 -11.76
CA MET A 150 -3.03 7.11 -11.98
C MET A 150 -4.26 6.79 -11.11
#